data_AF-A0A146K1H6-F1
#
_entry.id   AF-A0A146K1H6-F1
#
_cell.length_a   1.000
_cell.length_b   1.000
_cell.length_c   1.000
_cell.angle_alpha   90.00
_cell.angle_beta   90.00
_cell.angle_gamma   90.00
#
_symmetry.space_group_name_H-M   'P 1'
#
loop_
_entity.id
_entity.type
_entity.pdbx_description
1 polymer ?
#
loop_
_entity_poly.entity_id
_entity_poly.type
_entity_poly.pdbx_seq_one_letter_code
_entity_poly.pdbx_strand_id
1 'polypeptide(L)'
;IKLCGFYESQLEYVDMPLLEEIDSHAFSYNKFTRAFFPNLVKVTGLCHFVNCPNLLFFKAPKMENFSDLFFFDSKKLETVIAPNAILKYRTFFHCKNLQNVLAVGDFDCNCDQCPKCLNTFDQCVERGLKMPVGEKLNEQIHHNVKHRKKLICHTLLDKKLKNSIHELLES
;
A
#
# COMPACT_ATOMS: atom_id res chain seq x y z
N ILE A 1 5.55 3.44 -13.66
CA ILE A 1 6.15 2.07 -13.58
C ILE A 1 5.51 1.22 -14.66
N LYS A 2 6.34 0.57 -15.49
CA LYS A 2 5.88 -0.26 -16.61
C LYS A 2 5.39 -1.64 -16.13
N LEU A 3 4.83 -2.41 -17.07
CA LEU A 3 4.44 -3.81 -16.90
C LEU A 3 5.44 -4.58 -16.02
N CYS A 4 4.95 -5.22 -14.96
CA CYS A 4 5.72 -6.04 -14.02
C CYS A 4 6.90 -5.34 -13.31
N GLY A 5 6.95 -4.01 -13.26
CA GLY A 5 8.15 -3.28 -12.82
C GLY A 5 8.71 -3.63 -11.43
N PHE A 6 7.86 -4.01 -10.47
CA PHE A 6 8.23 -4.58 -9.18
C PHE A 6 7.51 -5.90 -8.90
N TYR A 7 7.25 -6.70 -9.94
CA TYR A 7 6.63 -8.02 -9.78
C TYR A 7 7.51 -8.91 -8.89
N GLU A 8 6.90 -9.53 -7.87
CA GLU A 8 7.55 -10.51 -6.97
C GLU A 8 8.85 -10.01 -6.31
N SER A 9 9.02 -8.69 -6.21
CA SER A 9 10.27 -8.06 -5.78
C SER A 9 10.53 -8.11 -4.27
N GLN A 10 9.66 -8.80 -3.51
CA GLN A 10 9.76 -8.96 -2.06
C GLN A 10 9.77 -7.63 -1.29
N LEU A 11 9.24 -6.55 -1.87
CA LEU A 11 9.24 -5.23 -1.25
C LEU A 11 8.48 -5.27 0.08
N GLU A 12 9.12 -4.88 1.18
CA GLU A 12 8.49 -4.72 2.50
C GLU A 12 7.96 -3.30 2.73
N TYR A 13 8.41 -2.35 1.90
CA TYR A 13 8.04 -0.94 1.95
C TYR A 13 8.02 -0.36 0.53
N VAL A 14 7.15 0.61 0.30
CA VAL A 14 7.07 1.39 -0.95
C VAL A 14 6.89 2.86 -0.62
N ASP A 15 7.83 3.68 -1.07
CA ASP A 15 7.79 5.14 -0.98
C ASP A 15 8.13 5.73 -2.34
N MET A 16 7.08 6.10 -3.07
CA MET A 16 7.18 6.63 -4.41
C MET A 16 6.22 7.81 -4.54
N PRO A 17 6.50 8.94 -3.86
CA PRO A 17 5.55 10.03 -3.75
C PRO A 17 5.33 10.74 -5.10
N LEU A 18 6.25 10.60 -6.05
CA LEU A 18 6.18 11.17 -7.40
C LEU A 18 5.68 10.18 -8.45
N LEU A 19 5.24 8.97 -8.04
CA LEU A 19 4.73 7.99 -8.99
C LEU A 19 3.37 8.43 -9.53
N GLU A 20 3.30 8.68 -10.83
CA GLU A 20 2.08 9.16 -11.50
C GLU A 20 1.33 8.08 -12.30
N GLU A 21 2.05 7.05 -12.75
CA GLU A 21 1.52 6.00 -13.62
C GLU A 21 1.99 4.61 -13.19
N ILE A 22 1.08 3.63 -13.20
CA ILE A 22 1.39 2.21 -13.07
C ILE A 22 0.69 1.39 -14.15
N ASP A 23 1.36 0.32 -14.57
CA ASP A 23 0.85 -0.62 -15.56
C ASP A 23 0.67 -2.02 -14.93
N SER A 24 0.17 -2.98 -15.72
CA SER A 24 -0.25 -4.29 -15.23
C SER A 24 0.81 -4.96 -14.35
N HIS A 25 0.37 -5.59 -13.27
CA HIS A 25 1.25 -6.32 -12.35
C HIS A 25 2.41 -5.53 -11.74
N ALA A 26 2.41 -4.19 -11.82
CA ALA A 26 3.51 -3.35 -11.36
C ALA A 26 3.96 -3.66 -9.92
N PHE A 27 3.05 -4.01 -9.01
CA PHE A 27 3.36 -4.28 -7.60
C PHE A 27 2.82 -5.64 -7.10
N SER A 28 2.51 -6.55 -8.00
CA SER A 28 1.98 -7.86 -7.64
C SER A 28 3.03 -8.73 -6.93
N TYR A 29 2.59 -9.59 -6.01
CA TYR A 29 3.40 -10.52 -5.23
C TYR A 29 4.46 -9.87 -4.32
N ASN A 30 4.15 -8.70 -3.75
CA ASN A 30 5.01 -8.03 -2.76
C ASN A 30 4.56 -8.22 -1.32
N LYS A 31 5.40 -7.81 -0.37
CA LYS A 31 5.25 -8.06 1.08
C LYS A 31 4.98 -6.80 1.91
N PHE A 32 4.81 -5.65 1.27
CA PHE A 32 4.59 -4.39 1.97
C PHE A 32 3.26 -4.39 2.69
N THR A 33 3.22 -3.68 3.81
CA THR A 33 2.01 -3.57 4.64
C THR A 33 1.14 -2.38 4.25
N ARG A 34 1.73 -1.36 3.62
CA ARG A 34 1.08 -0.11 3.26
C ARG A 34 1.56 0.33 1.90
N ALA A 35 0.64 0.86 1.10
CA ALA A 35 0.91 1.44 -0.21
C ALA A 35 0.28 2.84 -0.27
N PHE A 36 1.11 3.87 -0.37
CA PHE A 36 0.66 5.26 -0.44
C PHE A 36 1.27 5.93 -1.67
N PHE A 37 0.39 6.32 -2.61
CA PHE A 37 0.77 6.95 -3.87
C PHE A 37 0.02 8.28 -4.02
N PRO A 38 0.52 9.37 -3.41
CA PRO A 38 -0.18 10.66 -3.39
C PRO A 38 -0.36 11.29 -4.77
N ASN A 39 0.50 10.98 -5.73
CA ASN A 39 0.46 11.51 -7.09
C ASN A 39 0.06 10.48 -8.15
N LEU A 40 -0.34 9.27 -7.76
CA LEU A 40 -0.79 8.28 -8.73
C LEU A 40 -2.13 8.72 -9.32
N VAL A 41 -2.15 8.93 -10.64
CA VAL A 41 -3.33 9.34 -11.41
C VAL A 41 -3.69 8.25 -12.41
N LYS A 42 -2.71 7.77 -13.16
CA LYS A 42 -2.93 6.89 -14.32
C LYS A 42 -2.66 5.44 -13.98
N VAL A 43 -3.63 4.59 -14.25
CA VAL A 43 -3.56 3.14 -14.10
C VAL A 43 -3.88 2.52 -15.46
N THR A 44 -2.96 1.74 -16.02
CA THR A 44 -3.17 1.01 -17.28
C THR A 44 -3.12 -0.49 -17.05
N GLY A 45 -3.83 -1.24 -17.90
CA GLY A 45 -3.87 -2.70 -17.81
C GLY A 45 -4.56 -3.20 -16.53
N LEU A 46 -4.16 -4.36 -16.01
CA LEU A 46 -4.90 -5.12 -14.98
C LEU A 46 -4.00 -5.60 -13.83
N CYS A 47 -4.60 -6.04 -12.72
CA CYS A 47 -3.91 -6.85 -11.72
C CYS A 47 -2.69 -6.17 -11.05
N HIS A 48 -2.82 -4.92 -10.58
CA HIS A 48 -1.69 -4.11 -10.09
C HIS A 48 -1.09 -4.53 -8.74
N PHE A 49 -1.92 -5.00 -7.81
CA PHE A 49 -1.56 -5.40 -6.45
C PHE A 49 -2.11 -6.80 -6.13
N VAL A 50 -1.87 -7.74 -7.04
CA VAL A 50 -2.27 -9.14 -6.89
C VAL A 50 -1.41 -9.84 -5.85
N ASN A 51 -2.02 -10.66 -5.00
CA ASN A 51 -1.32 -11.54 -4.06
C ASN A 51 -0.32 -10.76 -3.18
N CYS A 52 -0.73 -9.63 -2.59
CA CYS A 52 0.05 -8.90 -1.60
C CYS A 52 -0.39 -9.32 -0.19
N PRO A 53 0.11 -10.44 0.38
CA PRO A 53 -0.46 -11.10 1.56
C PRO A 53 -0.37 -10.29 2.85
N ASN A 54 0.43 -9.22 2.85
CA ASN A 54 0.64 -8.35 4.00
C ASN A 54 0.02 -6.97 3.84
N LEU A 55 -0.50 -6.63 2.65
CA LEU A 55 -1.07 -5.32 2.39
C LEU A 55 -2.32 -5.12 3.26
N LEU A 56 -2.27 -4.14 4.16
CA LEU A 56 -3.35 -3.74 5.05
C LEU A 56 -4.06 -2.48 4.54
N PHE A 57 -3.30 -1.56 3.95
CA PHE A 57 -3.75 -0.20 3.65
C PHE A 57 -3.27 0.28 2.29
N PHE A 58 -4.19 0.79 1.47
CA PHE A 58 -3.91 1.45 0.21
C PHE A 58 -4.48 2.87 0.19
N LYS A 59 -3.70 3.85 -0.27
CA LYS A 59 -4.17 5.23 -0.49
C LYS A 59 -3.60 5.83 -1.78
N ALA A 60 -4.48 6.26 -2.67
CA ALA A 60 -4.14 6.97 -3.91
C ALA A 60 -5.19 8.07 -4.17
N PRO A 61 -5.03 9.27 -3.57
CA PRO A 61 -6.08 10.28 -3.53
C PRO A 61 -6.40 10.93 -4.88
N LYS A 62 -5.46 10.90 -5.83
CA LYS A 62 -5.61 11.48 -7.16
C LYS A 62 -5.99 10.45 -8.24
N MET A 63 -6.10 9.18 -7.89
CA MET A 63 -6.43 8.12 -8.84
C MET A 63 -7.90 8.21 -9.25
N GLU A 64 -8.18 8.07 -10.54
CA GLU A 64 -9.53 8.24 -11.11
C GLU A 64 -10.22 6.91 -11.46
N ASN A 65 -9.46 5.84 -11.66
CA ASN A 65 -10.01 4.53 -12.03
C ASN A 65 -9.23 3.41 -11.37
N PHE A 66 -9.95 2.40 -10.87
CA PHE A 66 -9.39 1.07 -10.69
C PHE A 66 -9.37 0.33 -12.03
N SER A 67 -8.64 -0.78 -12.06
CA SER A 67 -8.70 -1.80 -13.10
C SER A 67 -9.37 -3.06 -12.56
N ASP A 68 -9.69 -4.01 -13.45
CA ASP A 68 -10.19 -5.30 -13.00
C ASP A 68 -9.14 -6.03 -12.16
N LEU A 69 -9.61 -6.72 -11.12
CA LEU A 69 -8.77 -7.56 -10.23
C LEU A 69 -7.63 -6.79 -9.53
N PHE A 70 -7.73 -5.47 -9.37
CA PHE A 70 -6.67 -4.61 -8.84
C PHE A 70 -5.99 -5.14 -7.56
N PHE A 71 -6.76 -5.69 -6.61
CA PHE A 71 -6.28 -6.27 -5.36
C PHE A 71 -6.52 -7.78 -5.23
N PHE A 72 -6.61 -8.53 -6.34
CA PHE A 72 -6.94 -9.96 -6.30
C PHE A 72 -6.08 -10.72 -5.27
N ASP A 73 -6.77 -11.42 -4.35
CA ASP A 73 -6.19 -12.24 -3.28
C ASP A 73 -5.30 -11.50 -2.27
N SER A 74 -5.41 -10.17 -2.17
CA SER A 74 -4.82 -9.38 -1.07
C SER A 74 -5.65 -9.51 0.22
N LYS A 75 -5.66 -10.71 0.79
CA LYS A 75 -6.57 -11.16 1.87
C LYS A 75 -6.54 -10.34 3.17
N LYS A 76 -5.44 -9.62 3.45
CA LYS A 76 -5.29 -8.76 4.64
C LYS A 76 -5.71 -7.31 4.40
N LEU A 77 -6.09 -6.92 3.18
CA LEU A 77 -6.44 -5.55 2.87
C LEU A 77 -7.68 -5.14 3.68
N GLU A 78 -7.52 -4.13 4.53
CA GLU A 78 -8.54 -3.61 5.45
C GLU A 78 -9.07 -2.25 5.00
N THR A 79 -8.22 -1.42 4.41
CA THR A 79 -8.56 -0.02 4.08
C THR A 79 -8.09 0.38 2.69
N VAL A 80 -9.00 0.99 1.93
CA VAL A 80 -8.75 1.54 0.59
C VAL A 80 -9.28 2.96 0.53
N ILE A 81 -8.39 3.91 0.23
CA ILE A 81 -8.71 5.34 0.12
C ILE A 81 -8.31 5.86 -1.26
N ALA A 82 -9.28 5.94 -2.16
CA ALA A 82 -9.15 6.51 -3.50
C ALA A 82 -10.48 7.20 -3.86
N PRO A 83 -10.77 8.37 -3.26
CA PRO A 83 -12.10 8.98 -3.22
C PRO A 83 -12.70 9.31 -4.58
N ASN A 84 -11.86 9.49 -5.60
CA ASN A 84 -12.28 9.78 -6.97
C ASN A 84 -12.22 8.55 -7.89
N ALA A 85 -11.69 7.42 -7.39
CA ALA A 85 -11.46 6.25 -8.21
C ALA A 85 -12.73 5.44 -8.39
N ILE A 86 -13.10 5.18 -9.65
CA ILE A 86 -14.24 4.35 -10.01
C ILE A 86 -13.86 2.88 -9.86
N LEU A 87 -14.64 2.13 -9.07
CA LEU A 87 -14.51 0.68 -8.91
C LEU A 87 -14.78 -0.06 -10.22
N LYS A 88 -14.13 -1.21 -10.41
CA LYS A 88 -14.26 -2.04 -11.61
C LYS A 88 -14.50 -3.50 -11.24
N TYR A 89 -14.62 -4.35 -12.25
CA TYR A 89 -14.98 -5.75 -12.08
C TYR A 89 -14.00 -6.44 -11.13
N ARG A 90 -14.54 -7.07 -10.07
CA ARG A 90 -13.75 -7.85 -9.11
C ARG A 90 -12.54 -7.11 -8.51
N THR A 91 -12.58 -5.77 -8.37
CA THR A 91 -11.47 -4.97 -7.78
C THR A 91 -10.97 -5.55 -6.44
N PHE A 92 -11.87 -6.10 -5.63
CA PHE A 92 -11.60 -6.68 -4.30
C PHE A 92 -11.80 -8.20 -4.23
N PHE A 93 -11.54 -8.94 -5.31
CA PHE A 93 -11.68 -10.40 -5.32
C PHE A 93 -10.85 -11.07 -4.20
N HIS A 94 -11.48 -11.94 -3.40
CA HIS A 94 -10.89 -12.58 -2.19
C HIS A 94 -10.34 -11.61 -1.11
N CYS A 95 -10.65 -10.31 -1.15
CA CYS A 95 -10.29 -9.36 -0.08
C CYS A 95 -11.26 -9.46 1.10
N LYS A 96 -11.20 -10.57 1.84
CA LYS A 96 -12.15 -10.92 2.91
C LYS A 96 -12.10 -10.03 4.16
N ASN A 97 -10.99 -9.34 4.40
CA ASN A 97 -10.79 -8.48 5.57
C ASN A 97 -11.11 -7.00 5.31
N LEU A 98 -11.67 -6.66 4.15
CA LEU A 98 -11.90 -5.28 3.76
C LEU A 98 -12.97 -4.64 4.67
N GLN A 99 -12.62 -3.54 5.34
CA GLN A 99 -13.44 -2.90 6.36
C GLN A 99 -13.81 -1.46 6.02
N ASN A 100 -12.95 -0.73 5.30
CA ASN A 100 -13.12 0.70 5.04
C ASN A 100 -12.79 0.99 3.57
N VAL A 101 -13.76 1.52 2.83
CA VAL A 101 -13.57 1.87 1.42
C VAL A 101 -14.08 3.27 1.17
N LEU A 102 -13.21 4.13 0.64
CA LEU A 102 -13.59 5.43 0.09
C LEU A 102 -13.24 5.42 -1.40
N ALA A 103 -14.23 5.14 -2.24
CA ALA A 103 -14.15 5.03 -3.69
C ALA A 103 -15.52 5.29 -4.32
N VAL A 104 -15.59 5.40 -5.65
CA VAL A 104 -16.81 5.72 -6.39
C VAL A 104 -17.37 4.49 -7.11
N GLY A 105 -18.70 4.37 -7.15
CA GLY A 105 -19.41 3.38 -7.94
C GLY A 105 -19.62 2.04 -7.23
N ASP A 106 -20.11 1.08 -7.99
CA ASP A 106 -20.36 -0.29 -7.57
C ASP A 106 -19.62 -1.26 -8.50
N PHE A 107 -19.54 -2.54 -8.11
CA PHE A 107 -18.84 -3.56 -8.86
C PHE A 107 -19.45 -4.94 -8.65
N ASP A 108 -19.32 -5.78 -9.68
CA ASP A 108 -19.69 -7.19 -9.59
C ASP A 108 -18.55 -8.05 -9.04
N CYS A 109 -18.91 -9.04 -8.21
CA CYS A 109 -18.00 -10.03 -7.68
C CYS A 109 -18.73 -11.34 -7.37
N ASN A 110 -18.06 -12.46 -7.61
CA ASN A 110 -18.57 -13.83 -7.37
C ASN A 110 -17.50 -14.71 -6.69
N CYS A 111 -16.75 -14.11 -5.75
CA CYS A 111 -15.68 -14.81 -5.04
C CYS A 111 -16.14 -15.45 -3.71
N ASP A 112 -17.40 -15.22 -3.33
CA ASP A 112 -18.05 -15.73 -2.12
C ASP A 112 -17.37 -15.39 -0.78
N GLN A 113 -16.37 -14.49 -0.81
CA GLN A 113 -15.52 -14.19 0.34
C GLN A 113 -15.36 -12.69 0.64
N CYS A 114 -15.51 -11.81 -0.36
CA CYS A 114 -15.33 -10.37 -0.16
C CYS A 114 -16.63 -9.72 0.36
N PRO A 115 -16.57 -8.50 0.93
CA PRO A 115 -17.77 -7.82 1.45
C PRO A 115 -18.88 -7.63 0.42
N LYS A 116 -18.58 -7.51 -0.88
CA LYS A 116 -19.61 -7.45 -1.93
C LYS A 116 -20.40 -8.76 -2.02
N CYS A 117 -19.70 -9.89 -2.10
CA CYS A 117 -20.34 -11.21 -2.13
C CYS A 117 -21.03 -11.56 -0.81
N LEU A 118 -20.56 -11.01 0.31
CA LEU A 118 -21.15 -11.19 1.63
C LEU A 118 -22.21 -10.13 1.99
N ASN A 119 -22.63 -9.29 1.03
CA ASN A 119 -23.63 -8.23 1.24
C ASN A 119 -23.33 -7.26 2.39
N THR A 120 -22.05 -6.97 2.63
CA THR A 120 -21.57 -6.05 3.68
C THR A 120 -20.74 -4.88 3.11
N PHE A 121 -20.63 -4.76 1.78
CA PHE A 121 -19.82 -3.71 1.15
C PHE A 121 -20.30 -2.29 1.46
N ASP A 122 -21.61 -2.07 1.57
CA ASP A 122 -22.14 -0.74 1.92
C ASP A 122 -21.65 -0.28 3.30
N GLN A 123 -21.49 -1.21 4.26
CA GLN A 123 -20.90 -0.90 5.57
C GLN A 123 -19.42 -0.50 5.44
N CYS A 124 -18.69 -1.09 4.50
CA CYS A 124 -17.31 -0.69 4.21
C CYS A 124 -17.26 0.74 3.68
N VAL A 125 -18.20 1.11 2.81
CA VAL A 125 -18.31 2.47 2.24
C VAL A 125 -18.70 3.47 3.31
N GLU A 126 -19.71 3.18 4.13
CA GLU A 126 -20.11 4.04 5.26
C GLU A 126 -18.96 4.30 6.23
N ARG A 127 -18.19 3.27 6.58
CA ARG A 127 -17.01 3.43 7.44
C ARG A 127 -15.92 4.26 6.76
N GLY A 128 -15.69 4.04 5.46
CA GLY A 128 -14.74 4.82 4.65
C GLY A 128 -15.08 6.31 4.58
N LEU A 129 -16.37 6.65 4.41
CA LEU A 129 -16.86 8.04 4.40
C LEU A 129 -16.67 8.76 5.74
N LYS A 130 -16.70 8.03 6.86
CA LYS A 130 -16.50 8.57 8.21
C LYS A 130 -15.01 8.73 8.56
N MET A 131 -14.09 8.22 7.74
CA MET A 131 -12.67 8.35 8.03
C MET A 131 -12.22 9.82 7.87
N PRO A 132 -11.38 10.36 8.77
CA PRO A 132 -10.80 11.68 8.58
C PRO A 132 -9.88 11.65 7.35
N VAL A 133 -10.36 12.16 6.22
CA VAL A 133 -9.62 12.19 4.94
C VAL A 133 -8.37 13.11 5.00
N GLY A 134 -8.23 13.90 6.07
CA GLY A 134 -7.17 14.89 6.25
C GLY A 134 -6.01 14.54 7.19
N GLU A 135 -6.08 13.56 8.10
CA GLU A 135 -5.06 13.47 9.16
C GLU A 135 -4.53 12.07 9.43
N LYS A 136 -3.48 11.76 8.67
CA LYS A 136 -2.28 11.11 9.23
C LYS A 136 -1.04 11.67 8.53
N LEU A 137 -0.92 13.01 8.60
CA LEU A 137 0.35 13.72 8.43
C LEU A 137 1.48 13.15 9.33
N ASN A 138 1.12 12.36 10.36
CA ASN A 138 2.03 11.75 11.33
C ASN A 138 2.52 10.32 11.03
N GLU A 139 2.01 9.59 10.03
CA GLU A 139 2.54 8.25 9.75
C GLU A 139 3.88 8.29 8.99
N GLN A 140 4.15 9.35 8.22
CA GLN A 140 5.47 9.60 7.64
C GLN A 140 6.48 10.10 8.68
N ILE A 141 6.07 10.79 9.74
CA ILE A 141 6.98 11.19 10.83
C ILE A 141 7.38 9.95 11.65
N HIS A 142 6.47 9.01 11.95
CA HIS A 142 6.82 7.84 12.75
C HIS A 142 7.71 6.82 12.00
N HIS A 143 7.51 6.63 10.69
CA HIS A 143 8.39 5.76 9.88
C HIS A 143 9.79 6.38 9.70
N ASN A 144 9.88 7.68 9.40
CA ASN A 144 11.16 8.38 9.27
C ASN A 144 11.91 8.54 10.60
N VAL A 145 11.22 8.75 11.73
CA VAL A 145 11.85 8.80 13.07
C VAL A 145 12.34 7.41 13.50
N LYS A 146 11.61 6.33 13.18
CA LYS A 146 12.03 4.95 13.53
C LYS A 146 13.19 4.45 12.64
N HIS A 147 13.21 4.80 11.36
CA HIS A 147 14.34 4.50 10.47
C HIS A 147 15.58 5.37 10.77
N ARG A 148 15.41 6.68 11.07
CA ARG A 148 16.53 7.55 11.47
C ARG A 148 17.13 7.14 12.82
N LYS A 149 16.33 6.74 13.82
CA LYS A 149 16.86 6.21 15.09
C LYS A 149 17.67 4.92 14.91
N LYS A 150 17.25 4.03 14.00
CA LYS A 150 17.99 2.80 13.68
C LYS A 150 19.31 3.10 12.95
N LEU A 151 19.31 4.06 12.02
CA LEU A 151 20.52 4.48 11.30
C LEU A 151 21.52 5.21 12.22
N ILE A 152 21.05 6.02 13.18
CA ILE A 152 21.88 6.75 14.16
C ILE A 152 22.52 5.80 15.19
N CYS A 153 21.81 4.76 15.66
CA CYS A 153 22.43 3.76 16.56
C CYS A 153 23.56 2.99 15.88
N HIS A 154 23.38 2.55 14.62
CA HIS A 154 24.44 1.84 13.88
C HIS A 154 25.64 2.75 13.57
N THR A 155 25.44 4.01 13.17
CA THR A 155 26.55 4.93 12.86
C THR A 155 27.32 5.43 14.10
N LEU A 156 26.68 5.55 15.26
CA LEU A 156 27.35 5.88 16.53
C LEU A 156 28.11 4.70 17.13
N LEU A 157 27.58 3.47 17.02
CA LEU A 157 28.30 2.26 17.40
C LEU A 157 29.53 2.04 16.51
N ASP A 158 29.42 2.23 15.19
CA ASP A 158 30.56 2.09 14.28
C ASP A 158 31.63 3.17 14.48
N LYS A 159 31.26 4.42 14.82
CA LYS A 159 32.23 5.47 15.16
C LYS A 159 32.91 5.24 16.51
N LYS A 160 32.18 4.80 17.54
CA LYS A 160 32.79 4.45 18.83
C LYS A 160 33.70 3.23 18.70
N LEU A 161 33.28 2.19 17.97
CA LEU A 161 34.08 0.98 17.76
C LEU A 161 35.34 1.27 16.91
N LYS A 162 35.23 2.10 15.85
CA LYS A 162 36.39 2.53 15.05
C LYS A 162 37.38 3.39 15.85
N ASN A 163 36.90 4.30 16.69
CA ASN A 163 37.78 5.15 17.50
C ASN A 163 38.48 4.34 18.62
N SER A 164 37.78 3.39 19.26
CA SER A 164 38.41 2.52 20.26
C SER A 164 39.40 1.50 19.65
N ILE A 165 39.22 1.08 18.39
CA ILE A 165 40.19 0.25 17.68
C ILE A 165 41.42 1.07 17.25
N HIS A 166 41.26 2.34 16.88
CA HIS A 166 42.40 3.22 16.54
C HIS A 166 43.28 3.52 17.76
N GLU A 167 42.68 3.75 18.93
CA GLU A 167 43.41 4.00 20.19
C GLU A 167 44.14 2.76 20.73
N LEU A 168 43.72 1.53 20.37
CA LEU A 168 44.38 0.28 20.77
C LEU A 168 45.48 -0.17 19.80
N LEU A 169 45.54 0.39 18.58
CA LEU A 169 46.57 0.08 17.58
C LEU A 169 47.72 1.11 17.56
N GLU A 170 47.58 2.21 18.30
CA GLU A 170 48.60 3.27 18.45
C GLU A 170 49.25 3.29 19.86
N SER A 171 48.99 2.27 20.69
CA SER A 171 49.60 2.03 22.01
C SER A 171 50.48 0.79 22.00
#